data_AF-A0A7V5PYT0-F1
#
_entry.id   AF-A0A7V5PYT0-F1
#
_cell.length_a   1.000
_cell.length_b   1.000
_cell.length_c   1.000
_cell.angle_alpha   90.00
_cell.angle_beta   90.00
_cell.angle_gamma   90.00
#
_symmetry.space_group_name_H-M   'P 1'
#
loop_
_entity.id
_entity.type
_entity.pdbx_description
1 polymer ?
#
loop_
_entity_poly.entity_id
_entity_poly.type
_entity_poly.pdbx_seq_one_letter_code
_entity_poly.pdbx_strand_id
1 'polypeptide(L)'
;DSELGLDVAAWQLLGAWRNSGVDPESVDGKRLLETAPPPFNPFLDLWHYAQTIAASKRLAIFTIGGGVPRNWAQQIGPFFDVVNARVGTQWPPPRFQYGVRICPEPEHWGGLSGCTYSEGVSWGKFVSPAEGGRFAEVHADATLVLPLLAKALLERLDSKDTGDASPDQK
;
A
#
# COMPACT_ATOMS: atom_id res chain seq x y z
N ASP A 1 5.12 -4.83 -11.22
CA ASP A 1 5.29 -4.91 -12.67
C ASP A 1 6.50 -4.07 -13.03
N SER A 2 7.53 -4.68 -13.60
CA SER A 2 8.75 -3.97 -14.02
C SER A 2 8.47 -3.01 -15.17
N GLU A 3 7.46 -3.30 -16.00
CA GLU A 3 7.10 -2.48 -17.17
C GLU A 3 6.68 -1.07 -16.76
N LEU A 4 5.85 -0.93 -15.72
CA LEU A 4 5.46 0.39 -15.20
C LEU A 4 6.69 1.20 -14.72
N GLY A 5 7.67 0.53 -14.10
CA GLY A 5 8.91 1.18 -13.69
C GLY A 5 9.75 1.66 -14.87
N LEU A 6 9.79 0.86 -15.94
CA LEU A 6 10.46 1.21 -17.20
C LEU A 6 9.75 2.37 -17.91
N ASP A 7 8.42 2.38 -17.94
CA ASP A 7 7.62 3.46 -18.54
C ASP A 7 7.83 4.79 -17.81
N VAL A 8 7.81 4.78 -16.47
CA VAL A 8 8.06 6.00 -15.68
C VAL A 8 9.50 6.50 -15.88
N ALA A 9 10.47 5.59 -15.92
CA ALA A 9 11.86 5.95 -16.18
C ALA A 9 12.03 6.54 -17.59
N ALA A 10 11.42 5.93 -18.61
CA ALA A 10 11.43 6.41 -19.99
C ALA A 10 10.76 7.79 -20.14
N TRP A 11 9.61 8.00 -19.47
CA TRP A 11 8.91 9.28 -19.47
C TRP A 11 9.78 10.40 -18.88
N GLN A 12 10.46 10.15 -17.76
CA GLN A 12 11.37 11.14 -17.15
C GLN A 12 12.58 11.42 -18.04
N LEU A 13 13.16 10.37 -18.65
CA LEU A 13 14.29 10.50 -19.56
C LEU A 13 13.96 11.39 -20.76
N LEU A 14 12.78 11.19 -21.36
CA LEU A 14 12.25 12.03 -22.44
C LEU A 14 12.00 13.48 -21.97
N GLY A 15 11.49 13.66 -20.75
CA GLY A 15 11.32 14.98 -20.14
C GLY A 15 12.64 15.73 -19.98
N ALA A 16 13.68 15.06 -19.48
CA ALA A 16 15.02 15.63 -19.34
C ALA A 16 15.63 16.00 -20.70
N TRP A 17 15.48 15.15 -21.72
CA TRP A 17 15.93 15.43 -23.08
C TRP A 17 15.28 16.67 -23.67
N ARG A 18 13.95 16.79 -23.58
CA ARG A 18 13.20 17.96 -24.05
C ARG A 18 13.66 19.26 -23.39
N ASN A 19 14.09 19.18 -22.12
CA ASN A 19 14.57 20.33 -21.35
C ASN A 19 16.07 20.61 -21.53
N SER A 20 16.81 19.78 -22.26
CA SER A 20 18.26 19.90 -22.46
C SER A 20 18.66 20.98 -23.48
N GLY A 21 17.70 21.54 -24.22
CA GLY A 21 17.95 22.52 -25.28
C GLY A 21 18.50 21.93 -26.59
N VAL A 22 18.61 20.60 -26.68
CA VAL A 22 18.93 19.86 -27.90
C VAL A 22 17.65 19.71 -28.75
N ASP A 23 17.80 19.70 -30.08
CA ASP A 23 16.68 19.48 -31.01
C ASP A 23 15.90 18.21 -30.62
N PRO A 24 14.59 18.31 -30.31
CA PRO A 24 13.77 17.18 -29.91
C PRO A 24 13.72 16.04 -30.93
N GLU A 25 13.95 16.33 -32.22
CA GLU A 25 13.93 15.32 -33.29
C GLU A 25 15.30 14.66 -33.53
N SER A 26 16.39 15.22 -33.00
CA SER A 26 17.75 14.69 -33.17
C SER A 26 18.17 13.74 -32.03
N VAL A 27 17.32 12.75 -31.70
CA VAL A 27 17.57 11.86 -30.55
C VAL A 27 18.78 10.96 -30.81
N ASP A 28 19.89 11.23 -30.12
CA ASP A 28 21.02 10.32 -30.01
C ASP A 28 20.83 9.46 -28.74
N GLY A 29 20.60 8.16 -28.93
CA GLY A 29 20.36 7.22 -27.83
C GLY A 29 21.52 7.12 -26.81
N LYS A 30 22.77 7.38 -27.22
CA LYS A 30 23.90 7.43 -26.28
C LYS A 30 23.85 8.68 -25.41
N ARG A 31 23.64 9.84 -26.03
CA ARG A 31 23.48 11.11 -25.30
C ARG A 31 22.25 11.11 -24.39
N LEU A 32 21.19 10.41 -24.79
CA LEU A 32 20.01 10.25 -23.96
C LEU A 32 20.36 9.55 -22.64
N LEU A 33 21.12 8.45 -22.68
CA LEU A 33 21.57 7.75 -21.46
C LEU A 33 22.68 8.50 -20.68
N GLU A 34 23.34 9.46 -21.32
CA GLU A 34 24.28 10.39 -20.67
C GLU A 34 23.55 11.55 -19.95
N THR A 35 22.26 11.78 -20.22
CA THR A 35 21.47 12.70 -19.37
C THR A 35 21.36 12.11 -17.97
N ALA A 36 21.50 12.97 -16.96
CA ALA A 36 21.54 12.53 -15.57
C ALA A 36 20.32 11.64 -15.24
N PRO A 37 20.52 10.52 -14.51
CA PRO A 37 19.41 9.64 -14.17
C PRO A 37 18.34 10.43 -13.41
N PRO A 38 17.06 10.03 -13.55
CA PRO A 38 15.96 10.56 -12.76
C PRO A 38 16.34 10.74 -11.27
N PRO A 39 16.04 11.89 -10.64
CA PRO A 39 16.27 12.09 -9.21
C PRO A 39 15.23 11.29 -8.42
N PHE A 40 15.43 9.97 -8.36
CA PHE A 40 14.57 9.03 -7.66
C PHE A 40 15.21 8.64 -6.33
N ASN A 41 14.59 9.06 -5.22
CA ASN A 41 14.98 8.65 -3.89
C ASN A 41 13.80 7.93 -3.21
N PRO A 42 13.82 6.58 -3.13
CA PRO A 42 12.70 5.81 -2.57
C PRO A 42 12.51 6.04 -1.06
N PHE A 43 13.49 6.62 -0.37
CA PHE A 43 13.36 6.96 1.04
C PHE A 43 12.40 8.12 1.28
N LEU A 44 12.15 8.98 0.28
CA LEU A 44 11.17 10.05 0.39
C LEU A 44 9.75 9.48 0.57
N ASP A 45 9.40 8.45 -0.20
CA ASP A 45 8.10 7.78 -0.08
C ASP A 45 7.97 7.06 1.26
N LEU A 46 9.03 6.37 1.70
CA LEU A 46 9.06 5.73 3.01
C LEU A 46 8.86 6.76 4.13
N TRP A 47 9.49 7.93 4.03
CA TRP A 47 9.40 8.99 5.04
C TRP A 47 8.01 9.61 5.07
N HIS A 48 7.44 9.88 3.90
CA HIS A 48 6.08 10.39 3.79
C HIS A 48 5.07 9.38 4.35
N TYR A 49 5.23 8.10 4.01
CA TYR A 49 4.38 7.03 4.52
C TYR A 49 4.48 6.87 6.04
N ALA A 50 5.71 6.90 6.59
CA ALA A 50 5.95 6.83 8.02
C ALA A 50 5.29 7.99 8.79
N GLN A 51 5.42 9.22 8.28
CA GLN A 51 4.78 10.40 8.89
C GLN A 51 3.25 10.29 8.86
N THR A 52 2.69 9.86 7.72
CA THR A 52 1.24 9.67 7.55
C THR A 52 0.69 8.65 8.54
N ILE A 53 1.39 7.53 8.70
CA ILE A 53 1.01 6.47 9.63
C ILE A 53 1.16 6.91 11.08
N ALA A 54 2.25 7.58 11.43
CA ALA A 54 2.48 8.07 12.79
C ALA A 54 1.39 9.07 13.24
N ALA A 55 0.83 9.86 12.31
CA ALA A 55 -0.25 10.79 12.59
C ALA A 55 -1.63 10.12 12.70
N SER A 56 -1.75 8.85 12.30
CA SER A 56 -3.04 8.15 12.21
C SER A 56 -3.43 7.50 13.55
N LYS A 57 -4.66 7.74 14.01
CA LYS A 57 -5.18 7.19 15.28
C LYS A 57 -5.47 5.69 15.21
N ARG A 58 -5.88 5.20 14.04
CA ARG A 58 -6.17 3.79 13.77
C ARG A 58 -5.78 3.47 12.35
N LEU A 59 -5.31 2.24 12.15
CA LEU A 59 -4.81 1.78 10.87
C LEU A 59 -5.64 0.59 10.39
N ALA A 60 -5.98 0.61 9.11
CA ALA A 60 -6.60 -0.48 8.41
C ALA A 60 -5.84 -0.73 7.10
N ILE A 61 -5.76 -2.00 6.68
CA ILE A 61 -5.19 -2.36 5.39
C ILE A 61 -6.21 -3.14 4.58
N PHE A 62 -6.36 -2.77 3.32
CA PHE A 62 -7.14 -3.52 2.34
C PHE A 62 -6.22 -3.87 1.17
N THR A 63 -5.94 -5.15 1.00
CA THR A 63 -5.00 -5.64 -0.03
C THR A 63 -5.71 -6.50 -1.06
N ILE A 64 -5.47 -6.19 -2.33
CA ILE A 64 -5.88 -7.00 -3.47
C ILE A 64 -4.61 -7.63 -4.05
N GLY A 65 -4.54 -8.95 -4.07
CA GLY A 65 -3.33 -9.71 -4.36
C GLY A 65 -2.34 -9.72 -3.19
N GLY A 66 -1.06 -9.90 -3.52
CA GLY A 66 0.04 -10.03 -2.57
C GLY A 66 1.31 -9.29 -3.03
N GLY A 67 2.46 -9.94 -2.88
CA GLY A 67 3.74 -9.47 -3.38
C GLY A 67 4.27 -8.21 -2.70
N VAL A 68 5.06 -7.44 -3.46
CA VAL A 68 5.69 -6.21 -2.98
C VAL A 68 4.68 -5.20 -2.45
N PRO A 69 3.53 -4.92 -3.12
CA PRO A 69 2.56 -3.95 -2.59
C PRO A 69 2.06 -4.30 -1.19
N ARG A 70 1.73 -5.58 -0.93
CA ARG A 70 1.29 -6.04 0.39
C ARG A 70 2.39 -5.87 1.44
N ASN A 71 3.60 -6.34 1.14
CA ASN A 71 4.68 -6.28 2.11
C ASN A 71 5.14 -4.83 2.38
N TRP A 72 5.25 -4.00 1.33
CA TRP A 72 5.66 -2.61 1.44
C TRP A 72 4.67 -1.80 2.29
N ALA A 73 3.37 -2.02 2.13
CA ALA A 73 2.37 -1.39 2.99
C ALA A 73 2.50 -1.81 4.47
N GLN A 74 2.91 -3.06 4.74
CA GLN A 74 3.01 -3.62 6.09
C GLN A 74 4.35 -3.35 6.80
N GLN A 75 5.43 -3.03 6.07
CA GLN A 75 6.80 -2.93 6.61
C GLN A 75 6.99 -1.80 7.63
N ILE A 76 6.00 -0.93 7.77
CA ILE A 76 6.10 0.27 8.59
C ILE A 76 6.17 -0.01 10.09
N GLY A 77 5.44 -1.00 10.61
CA GLY A 77 5.55 -1.41 12.02
C GLY A 77 6.98 -1.84 12.35
N PRO A 78 7.53 -2.84 11.62
CA PRO A 78 8.93 -3.23 11.76
C PRO A 78 9.94 -2.09 11.55
N PHE A 79 9.65 -1.14 10.65
CA PHE A 79 10.52 0.03 10.47
C PHE A 79 10.63 0.86 11.76
N PHE A 80 9.51 1.16 12.43
CA PHE A 80 9.52 1.87 13.72
C PHE A 80 10.22 1.06 14.82
N ASP A 81 10.00 -0.26 14.86
CA ASP A 81 10.71 -1.14 15.80
C ASP A 81 12.24 -1.07 15.59
N VAL A 82 12.70 -1.13 14.33
CA VAL A 82 14.13 -1.03 13.98
C VAL A 82 14.69 0.35 14.32
N VAL A 83 13.96 1.43 14.05
CA VAL A 83 14.38 2.79 14.40
C VAL A 83 14.52 2.95 15.91
N ASN A 84 13.53 2.50 16.69
CA ASN A 84 13.60 2.50 18.14
C ASN A 84 14.82 1.72 18.66
N ALA A 85 15.05 0.51 18.13
CA ALA A 85 16.15 -0.35 18.54
C ALA A 85 17.53 0.23 18.18
N ARG A 86 17.67 0.88 17.02
CA ARG A 86 18.98 1.35 16.51
C ARG A 86 19.31 2.79 16.88
N VAL A 87 18.30 3.65 17.02
CA VAL A 87 18.46 5.09 17.29
C VAL A 87 18.17 5.41 18.76
N GLY A 88 17.52 4.50 19.50
CA GLY A 88 17.17 4.71 20.91
C GLY A 88 15.93 5.57 21.12
N THR A 89 15.07 5.71 20.09
CA THR A 89 13.76 6.37 20.23
C THR A 89 12.77 5.46 20.94
N GLN A 90 11.67 6.04 21.43
CA GLN A 90 10.58 5.32 22.10
C GLN A 90 9.23 5.61 21.44
N TRP A 91 9.17 5.52 20.12
CA TRP A 91 7.90 5.73 19.41
C TRP A 91 7.01 4.49 19.53
N PRO A 92 5.70 4.63 19.81
CA PRO A 92 4.79 3.49 19.78
C PRO A 92 4.73 2.94 18.34
N PRO A 93 5.12 1.66 18.10
CA PRO A 93 5.12 1.11 16.76
C PRO A 93 3.70 1.02 16.21
N PRO A 94 3.41 1.58 15.01
CA PRO A 94 2.09 1.53 14.41
C PRO A 94 1.75 0.09 13.99
N ARG A 95 0.55 -0.38 14.33
CA ARG A 95 0.03 -1.71 13.97
C ARG A 95 -1.35 -1.59 13.35
N PHE A 96 -1.61 -2.39 12.32
CA PHE A 96 -2.91 -2.44 11.68
C PHE A 96 -3.94 -3.13 12.59
N GLN A 97 -5.01 -2.41 12.92
CA GLN A 97 -6.13 -2.93 13.73
C GLN A 97 -7.08 -3.77 12.88
N TYR A 98 -7.26 -3.36 11.61
CA TYR A 98 -8.19 -3.99 10.68
C TYR A 98 -7.46 -4.43 9.40
N GLY A 99 -7.83 -5.59 8.87
CA GLY A 99 -7.24 -6.12 7.65
C GLY A 99 -8.27 -6.85 6.80
N VAL A 100 -8.31 -6.54 5.50
CA VAL A 100 -9.07 -7.30 4.51
C VAL A 100 -8.12 -7.68 3.38
N ARG A 101 -8.05 -8.96 3.04
CA ARG A 101 -7.23 -9.46 1.93
C ARG A 101 -8.09 -10.21 0.92
N ILE A 102 -7.90 -9.91 -0.36
CA ILE A 102 -8.39 -10.73 -1.47
C ILE A 102 -7.15 -11.28 -2.19
N CYS A 103 -6.86 -12.56 -2.04
CA CYS A 103 -5.68 -13.17 -2.68
C CYS A 103 -5.91 -14.68 -2.85
N PRO A 104 -5.75 -15.24 -4.04
CA PRO A 104 -5.94 -16.68 -4.27
C PRO A 104 -4.76 -17.53 -3.76
N GLU A 105 -3.60 -16.92 -3.47
CA GLU A 105 -2.40 -17.66 -3.09
C GLU A 105 -2.57 -18.32 -1.71
N PRO A 106 -2.40 -19.65 -1.62
CA PRO A 106 -2.59 -20.37 -0.36
C PRO A 106 -1.37 -20.22 0.57
N GLU A 107 -1.63 -20.33 1.88
CA GLU A 107 -0.60 -20.16 2.93
C GLU A 107 0.53 -21.20 2.87
N HIS A 108 0.24 -22.45 2.51
CA HIS A 108 1.20 -23.57 2.57
C HIS A 108 2.35 -23.47 1.57
N TRP A 109 2.30 -22.51 0.64
CA TRP A 109 3.40 -22.22 -0.28
C TRP A 109 4.53 -21.44 0.40
N GLY A 110 4.30 -20.89 1.59
CA GLY A 110 5.30 -20.13 2.35
C GLY A 110 5.64 -18.77 1.73
N GLY A 111 4.82 -18.30 0.78
CA GLY A 111 4.99 -16.99 0.14
C GLY A 111 4.49 -15.83 1.00
N LEU A 112 5.15 -14.67 0.90
CA LEU A 112 4.70 -13.42 1.56
C LEU A 112 3.31 -12.97 1.11
N SER A 113 2.90 -13.33 -0.10
CA SER A 113 1.55 -13.07 -0.62
C SER A 113 0.50 -13.93 0.08
N GLY A 114 0.82 -15.21 0.32
CA GLY A 114 -0.05 -16.19 0.97
C GLY A 114 -0.08 -16.11 2.50
N CYS A 115 0.88 -15.45 3.16
CA CYS A 115 0.96 -15.45 4.63
C CYS A 115 -0.30 -14.92 5.33
N THR A 116 -0.67 -15.51 6.46
CA THR A 116 -1.89 -15.14 7.20
C THR A 116 -1.73 -13.86 8.00
N TYR A 117 -2.83 -13.22 8.39
CA TYR A 117 -2.77 -12.13 9.38
C TYR A 117 -2.17 -12.57 10.72
N SER A 118 -2.36 -13.84 11.12
CA SER A 118 -1.73 -14.39 12.33
C SER A 118 -0.20 -14.37 12.25
N GLU A 119 0.36 -14.69 11.09
CA GLU A 119 1.80 -14.49 10.84
C GLU A 119 2.15 -13.00 10.91
N GLY A 120 1.35 -12.12 10.30
CA GLY A 120 1.56 -10.68 10.40
C GLY A 120 1.58 -10.13 11.84
N VAL A 121 0.80 -10.70 12.76
CA VAL A 121 0.81 -10.34 14.19
C VAL A 121 2.15 -10.69 14.83
N SER A 122 2.76 -11.85 14.49
CA SER A 122 4.04 -12.26 15.09
C SER A 122 5.20 -11.33 14.69
N TRP A 123 5.13 -10.73 13.51
CA TRP A 123 6.06 -9.71 13.02
C TRP A 123 5.77 -8.30 13.53
N GLY A 124 4.73 -8.13 14.36
CA GLY A 124 4.32 -6.84 14.88
C GLY A 124 3.68 -5.89 13.85
N LYS A 125 3.22 -6.42 12.71
CA LYS A 125 2.53 -5.65 11.68
C LYS A 125 1.07 -5.36 12.06
N PHE A 126 0.45 -6.24 12.83
CA PHE A 126 -0.98 -6.22 13.16
C PHE A 126 -1.22 -6.30 14.67
N VAL A 127 -2.35 -5.74 15.11
CA VAL A 127 -2.86 -5.91 16.49
C VAL A 127 -3.42 -7.32 16.64
N SER A 128 -3.12 -8.04 17.72
CA SER A 128 -3.63 -9.40 17.87
C SER A 128 -5.17 -9.41 18.00
N PRO A 129 -5.87 -10.49 17.62
CA PRO A 129 -7.32 -10.60 17.86
C PRO A 129 -7.71 -10.44 19.34
N ALA A 130 -6.85 -10.90 20.26
CA ALA A 130 -7.04 -10.73 21.71
C ALA A 130 -7.00 -9.25 22.16
N GLU A 131 -6.25 -8.41 21.44
CA GLU A 131 -6.16 -6.96 21.65
C GLU A 131 -7.14 -6.18 20.74
N GLY A 132 -8.11 -6.87 20.15
CA GLY A 132 -9.18 -6.28 19.34
C GLY A 132 -8.92 -6.25 17.83
N GLY A 133 -7.86 -6.88 17.34
CA GLY A 133 -7.57 -7.02 15.91
C GLY A 133 -8.71 -7.74 15.17
N ARG A 134 -9.08 -7.26 13.97
CA ARG A 134 -10.14 -7.89 13.16
C ARG A 134 -9.71 -8.04 11.71
N PHE A 135 -9.75 -9.28 11.23
CA PHE A 135 -9.19 -9.65 9.94
C PHE A 135 -10.16 -10.49 9.12
N ALA A 136 -10.15 -10.31 7.80
CA ALA A 136 -10.88 -11.13 6.85
C ALA A 136 -10.00 -11.47 5.64
N GLU A 137 -10.02 -12.73 5.23
CA GLU A 137 -9.27 -13.23 4.07
C GLU A 137 -10.25 -13.89 3.09
N VAL A 138 -10.14 -13.50 1.83
CA VAL A 138 -10.95 -14.00 0.72
C VAL A 138 -10.01 -14.68 -0.27
N HIS A 139 -10.02 -16.00 -0.27
CA HIS A 139 -9.19 -16.83 -1.16
C HIS A 139 -9.86 -16.97 -2.53
N ALA A 140 -9.85 -15.87 -3.29
CA ALA A 140 -10.48 -15.80 -4.61
C ALA A 140 -9.73 -14.85 -5.53
N ASP A 141 -9.99 -15.00 -6.83
CA ASP A 141 -9.59 -14.01 -7.83
C ASP A 141 -10.33 -12.68 -7.59
N ALA A 142 -9.57 -11.59 -7.58
CA ALA A 142 -10.09 -10.27 -7.30
C ALA A 142 -11.14 -9.81 -8.31
N THR A 143 -11.04 -10.21 -9.58
CA THR A 143 -11.99 -9.82 -10.63
C THR A 143 -13.40 -10.36 -10.38
N LEU A 144 -13.52 -11.48 -9.65
CA LEU A 144 -14.81 -12.06 -9.29
C LEU A 144 -15.43 -11.38 -8.06
N VAL A 145 -14.62 -11.13 -7.03
CA VAL A 145 -15.14 -10.73 -5.71
C VAL A 145 -15.11 -9.22 -5.47
N LEU A 146 -14.16 -8.50 -6.06
CA LEU A 146 -14.00 -7.07 -5.82
C LEU A 146 -15.21 -6.25 -6.31
N PRO A 147 -15.82 -6.51 -7.48
CA PRO A 147 -17.01 -5.79 -7.91
C PRO A 147 -18.20 -6.00 -6.98
N LEU A 148 -18.38 -7.23 -6.48
CA LEU A 148 -19.45 -7.57 -5.53
C LEU A 148 -19.25 -6.86 -4.19
N LEU A 149 -18.02 -6.89 -3.66
CA LEU A 149 -17.67 -6.20 -2.43
C LEU A 149 -17.87 -4.68 -2.55
N ALA A 150 -17.44 -4.08 -3.67
CA ALA A 150 -17.60 -2.66 -3.93
C ALA A 150 -19.08 -2.28 -4.01
N LYS A 151 -19.89 -3.03 -4.76
CA LYS A 151 -21.34 -2.77 -4.87
C LYS A 151 -22.04 -2.86 -3.52
N ALA A 152 -21.78 -3.92 -2.75
CA ALA A 152 -22.37 -4.09 -1.43
C ALA A 152 -21.94 -2.98 -0.44
N LEU A 153 -20.68 -2.53 -0.52
CA LEU A 153 -20.20 -1.41 0.30
C LEU A 153 -20.92 -0.11 -0.05
N LEU A 154 -21.02 0.21 -1.34
CA LEU A 154 -21.71 1.42 -1.81
C LEU A 154 -23.19 1.42 -1.39
N GLU A 155 -23.91 0.32 -1.59
CA GLU A 155 -25.32 0.21 -1.16
C GLU A 155 -25.49 0.39 0.35
N ARG A 156 -24.55 -0.14 1.13
CA ARG A 156 -24.55 0.02 2.59
C ARG A 156 -24.27 1.46 3.02
N LEU A 157 -23.45 2.20 2.27
CA LEU A 157 -23.17 3.62 2.53
C LEU A 157 -24.39 4.48 2.15
N ASP A 158 -24.97 4.26 0.97
CA ASP A 158 -26.17 4.98 0.52
C ASP A 158 -27.34 4.77 1.50
N SER A 159 -27.53 3.53 1.98
CA SER A 159 -28.60 3.21 2.94
C SER A 159 -28.41 3.92 4.28
N LYS A 160 -27.16 4.17 4.70
CA LYS A 160 -26.85 4.91 5.92
C LYS A 160 -27.15 6.39 5.77
N ASP A 161 -26.85 6.97 4.61
CA ASP A 161 -27.10 8.38 4.34
C ASP A 161 -28.61 8.68 4.21
N THR A 162 -29.41 7.71 3.75
CA THR A 162 -30.89 7.82 3.74
C THR A 162 -31.57 7.52 5.08
N GLY A 163 -30.85 6.94 6.05
CA GLY A 163 -31.41 6.46 7.33
C GLY A 163 -31.49 7.49 8.46
N ASP A 164 -30.96 8.71 8.27
CA ASP A 164 -31.01 9.81 9.25
C ASP A 164 -32.17 10.80 9.00
N ALA A 165 -32.99 10.56 7.97
CA ALA A 165 -34.30 11.23 7.84
C ALA A 165 -35.31 10.52 8.75
N SER A 166 -35.31 10.91 10.04
CA SER A 166 -36.39 10.54 10.96
C SER A 166 -37.75 10.89 10.34
N PRO A 167 -38.71 9.96 10.25
CA PRO A 167 -40.08 10.33 9.95
C PRO A 167 -40.63 11.03 11.19
N ASP A 168 -40.75 12.35 11.10
CA ASP A 168 -41.47 13.18 12.06
C ASP A 168 -42.83 12.54 12.40
N GLN A 169 -43.07 12.47 13.71
CA GLN A 169 -44.32 12.08 14.32
C GLN A 169 -45.49 12.90 13.73
N LYS A 170 -46.51 12.20 13.25
CA LYS A 170 -47.90 12.67 13.21
C LYS A 170 -48.82 11.56 13.69
#